data_AF-A0A635R812-F1
#
_entry.id   AF-A0A635R812-F1
#
_cell.length_a   1.000
_cell.length_b   1.000
_cell.length_c   1.000
_cell.angle_alpha   90.00
_cell.angle_beta   90.00
_cell.angle_gamma   90.00
#
_symmetry.space_group_name_H-M   'P 1'
#
loop_
_entity.id
_entity.type
_entity.pdbx_description
1 polymer ?
#
loop_
_entity_poly.entity_id
_entity_poly.type
_entity_poly.pdbx_seq_one_letter_code
_entity_poly.pdbx_strand_id
1 'polypeptide(L)'
;MRRSWIGQQVGQESRDRTDSSASYGHQVYLEIIGLVNNRLHDAKRVVTGKMKTMKEDADRLEDRLKDVKTFSAKVVPAGTWCARVCYEDVPDLKECLKLVDSVNGFEAAAKKFLVVTNPMAIGPKEVHRKVEDGMLKELSYSSSSAIHRAMGYIPNLLGTEVTAYPLAGNVYVVTQGELGKSKTTFGIGNGGMYKDTIAALTERECHQALKAVRKIADIMESRNAKNGLFGYSGIYQEAEKIKDKMYKVDRDEISEVKRAYKNVIKLEDAVTTALDRVADGLLAWVKATIKANE
;
A
#
# COMPACT_ATOMS: atom_id res chain seq x y z
N MET A 1 23.86 14.97 23.08
CA MET A 1 22.40 15.08 22.94
C MET A 1 22.05 16.27 22.07
N ARG A 2 21.73 16.08 20.79
CA ARG A 2 21.22 17.13 19.90
C ARG A 2 19.75 16.86 19.62
N ARG A 3 18.86 17.47 20.42
CA ARG A 3 17.43 17.50 20.14
C ARG A 3 17.22 18.30 18.85
N SER A 4 16.57 17.68 17.87
CA SER A 4 16.27 18.24 16.55
C SER A 4 15.44 19.52 16.69
N TRP A 5 16.08 20.66 16.45
CA TRP A 5 15.45 21.99 16.35
C TRP A 5 14.35 22.05 15.27
N ILE A 6 14.41 21.17 14.28
CA ILE A 6 13.50 21.13 13.13
C ILE A 6 12.12 20.58 13.53
N GLY A 7 12.05 19.66 14.50
CA GLY A 7 10.77 19.11 14.98
C GLY A 7 9.92 20.12 15.77
N GLN A 8 10.55 21.13 16.38
CA GLN A 8 9.84 22.18 17.12
C GLN A 8 9.30 23.28 16.20
N GLN A 9 10.06 23.70 15.16
CA GLN A 9 9.57 24.71 14.21
C GLN A 9 8.42 24.20 13.33
N VAL A 10 8.49 22.95 12.84
CA VAL A 10 7.42 22.37 11.98
C VAL A 10 6.17 22.02 12.79
N GLY A 11 6.34 21.63 14.05
CA GLY A 11 5.25 21.44 15.01
C GLY A 11 4.60 22.76 15.45
N GLN A 12 5.34 23.87 15.46
CA GLN A 12 4.81 25.22 15.68
C GLN A 12 4.09 25.76 14.43
N GLU A 13 4.64 25.64 13.23
CA GLU A 13 3.97 26.12 12.01
C GLU A 13 2.68 25.34 11.67
N SER A 14 2.59 24.06 12.06
CA SER A 14 1.35 23.28 11.96
C SER A 14 0.33 23.60 13.07
N ARG A 15 0.79 24.13 14.22
CA ARG A 15 -0.06 24.59 15.32
C ARG A 15 -0.52 26.04 15.14
N ASP A 16 0.30 26.88 14.52
CA ASP A 16 0.00 28.29 14.28
C ASP A 16 -0.95 28.50 13.07
N ARG A 17 -1.24 27.43 12.30
CA ARG A 17 -2.30 27.42 11.27
C ARG A 17 -3.63 26.83 11.73
N THR A 18 -3.75 26.40 12.98
CA THR A 18 -5.07 26.19 13.60
C THR A 18 -5.55 27.54 14.13
N ASP A 19 -6.05 28.37 13.22
CA ASP A 19 -6.84 29.54 13.57
C ASP A 19 -8.02 29.05 14.43
N SER A 20 -8.01 29.39 15.72
CA SER A 20 -8.99 28.91 16.72
C SER A 20 -10.40 29.46 16.47
N SER A 21 -10.54 30.33 15.45
CA SER A 21 -11.77 30.89 14.92
C SER A 21 -12.41 30.06 13.79
N ALA A 22 -11.71 29.05 13.26
CA ALA A 22 -12.20 28.24 12.15
C ALA A 22 -13.27 27.21 12.56
N SER A 23 -14.28 27.02 11.72
CA SER A 23 -15.30 25.98 11.95
C SER A 23 -14.66 24.59 12.07
N TYR A 24 -15.28 23.69 12.84
CA TYR A 24 -14.79 22.31 13.03
C TYR A 24 -14.55 21.59 11.69
N GLY A 25 -15.42 21.80 10.71
CA GLY A 25 -15.24 21.27 9.35
C GLY A 25 -13.99 21.79 8.65
N HIS A 26 -13.64 23.07 8.81
CA HIS A 26 -12.41 23.63 8.25
C HIS A 26 -11.15 23.05 8.90
N GLN A 27 -11.15 22.86 10.22
CA GLN A 27 -10.03 22.23 10.93
C GLN A 27 -9.82 20.79 10.46
N VAL A 28 -10.91 20.02 10.30
CA VAL A 28 -10.84 18.64 9.79
C VAL A 28 -10.37 18.60 8.34
N TYR A 29 -10.81 19.53 7.50
CA TYR A 29 -10.31 19.68 6.13
C TYR A 29 -8.80 19.93 6.10
N LEU A 30 -8.31 20.89 6.88
CA LEU A 30 -6.87 21.20 6.97
C LEU A 30 -6.05 19.99 7.46
N GLU A 31 -6.59 19.22 8.42
CA GLU A 31 -5.95 17.98 8.84
C GLU A 31 -5.86 16.92 7.73
N ILE A 32 -6.94 16.70 6.97
CA ILE A 32 -6.95 15.73 5.86
C ILE A 32 -5.94 16.16 4.80
N ILE A 33 -5.96 17.43 4.40
CA ILE A 33 -5.03 17.98 3.41
C ILE A 33 -3.59 17.91 3.91
N GLY A 34 -3.34 18.23 5.17
CA GLY A 34 -2.02 18.11 5.79
C GLY A 34 -1.49 16.68 5.76
N LEU A 35 -2.34 15.68 6.07
CA LEU A 35 -1.98 14.27 5.99
C LEU A 35 -1.65 13.84 4.55
N VAL A 36 -2.49 14.24 3.59
CA VAL A 36 -2.29 13.91 2.17
C VAL A 36 -1.02 14.57 1.61
N ASN A 37 -0.78 15.84 1.91
CA ASN A 37 0.38 16.59 1.43
C ASN A 37 1.69 16.05 2.02
N ASN A 38 1.72 15.77 3.33
CA ASN A 38 2.90 15.18 3.97
C ASN A 38 3.23 13.81 3.34
N ARG A 39 2.21 12.99 3.08
CA ARG A 39 2.38 11.68 2.45
C ARG A 39 2.84 11.78 1.00
N LEU A 40 2.27 12.70 0.24
CA LEU A 40 2.68 12.97 -1.14
C LEU A 40 4.13 13.46 -1.22
N HIS A 41 4.56 14.28 -0.26
CA HIS A 41 5.95 14.72 -0.15
C HIS A 41 6.91 13.57 0.21
N ASP A 42 6.56 12.74 1.20
CA ASP A 42 7.35 11.56 1.56
C ASP A 42 7.43 10.52 0.43
N ALA A 43 6.31 10.26 -0.26
CA ALA A 43 6.26 9.39 -1.42
C ALA A 43 7.16 9.92 -2.54
N LYS A 44 7.07 11.22 -2.87
CA LYS A 44 7.98 11.85 -3.85
C LYS A 44 9.45 11.64 -3.47
N ARG A 45 9.82 11.88 -2.21
CA ARG A 45 11.20 11.75 -1.75
C ARG A 45 11.73 10.31 -1.87
N VAL A 46 10.93 9.30 -1.54
CA VAL A 46 11.34 7.89 -1.59
C VAL A 46 11.35 7.33 -3.02
N VAL A 47 10.47 7.83 -3.89
CA VAL A 47 10.24 7.29 -5.24
C VAL A 47 11.14 7.93 -6.29
N THR A 48 11.65 9.14 -6.06
CA THR A 48 12.52 9.83 -7.03
C THR A 48 13.85 9.08 -7.18
N GLY A 49 14.12 8.57 -8.38
CA GLY A 49 15.34 7.82 -8.72
C GLY A 49 15.23 6.30 -8.55
N LYS A 50 14.50 5.82 -7.53
CA LYS A 50 14.38 4.38 -7.24
C LYS A 50 13.76 3.60 -8.42
N MET A 51 12.74 4.16 -9.06
CA MET A 51 12.02 3.48 -10.16
C MET A 51 12.88 3.32 -11.42
N LYS A 52 13.68 4.34 -11.72
CA LYS A 52 14.67 4.28 -12.80
C LYS A 52 15.71 3.19 -12.51
N THR A 53 16.24 3.14 -11.30
CA THR A 53 17.18 2.09 -10.87
C THR A 53 16.55 0.70 -10.94
N MET A 54 15.29 0.53 -10.55
CA MET A 54 14.59 -0.76 -10.69
C MET A 54 14.50 -1.23 -12.14
N LYS A 55 14.21 -0.31 -13.08
CA LYS A 55 14.18 -0.63 -14.52
C LYS A 55 15.57 -1.01 -15.04
N GLU A 56 16.59 -0.22 -14.69
CA GLU A 56 17.99 -0.49 -15.06
C GLU A 56 18.48 -1.85 -14.50
N ASP A 57 18.16 -2.16 -13.25
CA ASP A 57 18.49 -3.46 -12.65
C ASP A 57 17.73 -4.61 -13.32
N ALA A 58 16.47 -4.40 -13.70
CA ALA A 58 15.70 -5.40 -14.44
C ALA A 58 16.32 -5.66 -15.83
N ASP A 59 16.71 -4.61 -16.55
CA ASP A 59 17.35 -4.71 -17.87
C ASP A 59 18.71 -5.42 -17.77
N ARG A 60 19.52 -5.06 -16.77
CA ARG A 60 20.80 -5.74 -16.52
C ARG A 60 20.62 -7.22 -16.20
N LEU A 61 19.61 -7.58 -15.42
CA LEU A 61 19.32 -9.00 -15.13
C LEU A 61 18.77 -9.73 -16.35
N GLU A 62 17.98 -9.07 -17.20
CA GLU A 62 17.49 -9.61 -18.47
C GLU A 62 18.66 -9.95 -19.41
N ASP A 63 19.66 -9.08 -19.50
CA ASP A 63 20.85 -9.34 -20.31
C ASP A 63 21.67 -10.50 -19.75
N ARG A 64 21.89 -10.56 -18.43
CA ARG A 64 22.55 -11.70 -17.79
C ARG A 64 21.79 -13.02 -17.98
N LEU A 65 20.46 -12.97 -18.04
CA LEU A 65 19.63 -14.15 -18.24
C LEU A 65 19.93 -14.82 -19.60
N LYS A 66 20.24 -14.02 -20.64
CA LYS A 66 20.59 -14.51 -21.98
C LYS A 66 21.91 -15.28 -22.01
N ASP A 67 22.81 -15.00 -21.06
CA ASP A 67 24.12 -15.66 -20.96
C ASP A 67 24.03 -17.02 -20.23
N VAL A 68 22.90 -17.31 -19.56
CA VAL A 68 22.67 -18.57 -18.85
C VAL A 68 22.31 -19.67 -19.86
N LYS A 69 23.21 -20.64 -20.05
CA LYS A 69 23.04 -21.73 -21.03
C LYS A 69 22.07 -22.81 -20.59
N THR A 70 21.95 -23.07 -19.28
CA THR A 70 21.15 -24.17 -18.75
C THR A 70 20.49 -23.80 -17.42
N PHE A 71 19.16 -23.86 -17.35
CA PHE A 71 18.41 -23.68 -16.09
C PHE A 71 18.27 -25.03 -15.36
N SER A 72 19.33 -25.45 -14.67
CA SER A 72 19.40 -26.73 -13.95
C SER A 72 19.19 -26.63 -12.44
N ALA A 73 19.36 -25.44 -11.87
CA ALA A 73 19.16 -25.21 -10.44
C ALA A 73 17.69 -25.39 -10.07
N LYS A 74 17.43 -26.25 -9.07
CA LYS A 74 16.08 -26.47 -8.54
C LYS A 74 15.76 -25.56 -7.36
N VAL A 75 16.79 -25.06 -6.68
CA VAL A 75 16.66 -24.27 -5.46
C VAL A 75 17.70 -23.14 -5.43
N VAL A 76 17.36 -22.06 -4.72
CA VAL A 76 18.26 -20.94 -4.41
C VAL A 76 18.34 -20.73 -2.90
N PRO A 77 19.47 -20.24 -2.36
CA PRO A 77 19.57 -19.87 -0.95
C PRO A 77 18.50 -18.84 -0.58
N ALA A 78 17.80 -19.08 0.52
CA ALA A 78 16.88 -18.13 1.10
C ALA A 78 17.67 -16.97 1.72
N GLY A 79 17.12 -15.77 1.62
CA GLY A 79 17.69 -14.57 2.23
C GLY A 79 16.62 -13.68 2.84
N THR A 80 17.04 -12.54 3.39
CA THR A 80 16.13 -11.53 3.94
C THR A 80 15.16 -10.98 2.89
N TRP A 81 15.49 -11.13 1.61
CA TRP A 81 14.63 -10.77 0.48
C TRP A 81 13.42 -11.71 0.31
N CYS A 82 13.47 -12.95 0.82
CA CYS A 82 12.39 -13.93 0.63
C CYS A 82 11.06 -13.46 1.23
N ALA A 83 11.10 -12.79 2.39
CA ALA A 83 9.91 -12.17 3.00
C ALA A 83 9.26 -11.10 2.11
N ARG A 84 9.94 -10.61 1.07
CA ARG A 84 9.42 -9.61 0.13
C ARG A 84 8.73 -10.22 -1.09
N VAL A 85 8.79 -11.54 -1.25
CA VAL A 85 8.04 -12.29 -2.28
C VAL A 85 7.05 -13.27 -1.64
N CYS A 86 6.83 -13.16 -0.33
CA CYS A 86 5.90 -14.03 0.38
C CYS A 86 4.45 -13.55 0.25
N TYR A 87 3.55 -14.51 0.21
CA TYR A 87 2.13 -14.35 0.47
C TYR A 87 1.79 -15.30 1.63
N GLU A 88 1.21 -14.78 2.71
CA GLU A 88 1.00 -15.54 3.95
C GLU A 88 2.26 -16.30 4.42
N ASP A 89 3.39 -15.59 4.49
CA ASP A 89 4.70 -16.11 4.89
C ASP A 89 5.36 -17.15 3.97
N VAL A 90 4.73 -17.53 2.86
CA VAL A 90 5.29 -18.49 1.90
C VAL A 90 5.70 -17.77 0.62
N PRO A 91 6.93 -17.97 0.08
CA PRO A 91 7.33 -17.40 -1.21
C PRO A 91 6.37 -17.82 -2.32
N ASP A 92 5.73 -16.85 -2.99
CA ASP A 92 4.70 -17.11 -3.99
C ASP A 92 4.82 -16.10 -5.15
N LEU A 93 5.43 -16.56 -6.26
CA LEU A 93 5.54 -15.75 -7.47
C LEU A 93 4.16 -15.42 -8.06
N LYS A 94 3.21 -16.37 -8.03
CA LYS A 94 1.90 -16.19 -8.66
C LYS A 94 1.12 -15.06 -7.98
N GLU A 95 1.10 -15.04 -6.65
CA GLU A 95 0.44 -13.96 -5.90
C GLU A 95 1.21 -12.63 -6.04
N CYS A 96 2.55 -12.65 -6.19
CA CYS A 96 3.32 -11.46 -6.55
C CYS A 96 2.88 -10.88 -7.90
N LEU A 97 2.76 -11.71 -8.94
CA LEU A 97 2.31 -11.29 -10.27
C LEU A 97 0.86 -10.80 -10.25
N LYS A 98 -0.02 -11.50 -9.53
CA LYS A 98 -1.42 -11.12 -9.36
C LYS A 98 -1.56 -9.76 -8.68
N LEU A 99 -0.75 -9.45 -7.67
CA LEU A 99 -0.75 -8.12 -7.05
C LEU A 99 -0.50 -7.02 -8.10
N VAL A 100 0.50 -7.20 -8.97
CA VAL A 100 0.86 -6.23 -10.02
C VAL A 100 -0.26 -6.04 -11.04
N ASP A 101 -0.99 -7.10 -11.37
CA ASP A 101 -2.12 -7.04 -12.30
C ASP A 101 -3.39 -6.44 -11.66
N SER A 102 -3.54 -6.59 -10.34
CA SER A 102 -4.72 -6.16 -9.60
C SER A 102 -4.69 -4.69 -9.15
N VAL A 103 -3.56 -3.99 -9.31
CA VAL A 103 -3.39 -2.59 -8.85
C VAL A 103 -4.45 -1.65 -9.43
N ASN A 104 -4.82 -1.83 -10.70
CA ASN A 104 -5.86 -0.98 -11.32
C ASN A 104 -7.25 -1.24 -10.71
N GLY A 105 -7.54 -2.48 -10.29
CA GLY A 105 -8.77 -2.85 -9.57
C GLY A 105 -8.79 -2.26 -8.16
N PHE A 106 -7.67 -2.30 -7.46
CA PHE A 106 -7.49 -1.64 -6.18
C PHE A 106 -7.78 -0.15 -6.24
N GLU A 107 -7.27 0.53 -7.26
CA GLU A 107 -7.53 1.94 -7.44
C GLU A 107 -9.02 2.21 -7.70
N ALA A 108 -9.71 1.37 -8.47
CA ALA A 108 -11.15 1.48 -8.68
C ALA A 108 -11.95 1.29 -7.37
N ALA A 109 -11.49 0.39 -6.48
CA ALA A 109 -12.08 0.17 -5.17
C ALA A 109 -11.86 1.38 -4.23
N ALA A 110 -10.65 1.95 -4.19
CA ALA A 110 -10.35 3.20 -3.47
C ALA A 110 -11.16 4.39 -4.01
N LYS A 111 -11.25 4.52 -5.34
CA LYS A 111 -12.09 5.49 -6.06
C LYS A 111 -13.58 5.34 -5.66
N LYS A 112 -14.11 4.11 -5.54
CA LYS A 112 -15.50 3.84 -5.11
C LYS A 112 -15.73 4.12 -3.62
N PHE A 113 -14.80 3.77 -2.74
CA PHE A 113 -14.96 3.97 -1.30
C PHE A 113 -15.03 5.45 -0.93
N LEU A 114 -14.15 6.29 -1.50
CA LEU A 114 -14.19 7.76 -1.31
C LEU A 114 -15.51 8.39 -1.79
N VAL A 115 -16.06 7.88 -2.90
CA VAL A 115 -17.36 8.32 -3.45
C VAL A 115 -18.52 7.89 -2.55
N VAL A 116 -18.44 6.70 -1.95
CA VAL A 116 -19.48 6.15 -1.06
C VAL A 116 -19.43 6.77 0.34
N THR A 117 -18.25 7.19 0.82
CA THR A 117 -18.10 7.94 2.08
C THR A 117 -18.24 9.45 1.91
N ASN A 118 -18.70 9.91 0.74
CA ASN A 118 -19.13 11.30 0.54
C ASN A 118 -20.58 11.42 1.05
N PRO A 119 -20.83 12.02 2.23
CA PRO A 119 -22.17 12.08 2.84
C PRO A 119 -23.19 12.86 1.98
N MET A 120 -22.77 13.50 0.88
CA MET A 120 -23.65 14.22 -0.02
C MET A 120 -23.91 13.53 -1.36
N ALA A 121 -23.33 12.35 -1.66
CA ALA A 121 -23.61 11.65 -2.90
C ALA A 121 -24.77 10.64 -2.77
N ILE A 122 -24.92 10.03 -1.60
CA ILE A 122 -25.78 8.87 -1.39
C ILE A 122 -26.17 8.88 0.10
N GLY A 123 -27.47 8.86 0.42
CA GLY A 123 -27.92 8.86 1.82
C GLY A 123 -27.36 7.67 2.62
N PRO A 124 -27.24 7.78 3.96
CA PRO A 124 -26.50 6.83 4.80
C PRO A 124 -26.87 5.35 4.58
N LYS A 125 -28.15 5.04 4.29
CA LYS A 125 -28.64 3.67 4.03
C LYS A 125 -28.14 3.03 2.73
N GLU A 126 -27.82 3.82 1.70
CA GLU A 126 -27.31 3.29 0.42
C GLU A 126 -25.79 3.15 0.41
N VAL A 127 -25.09 3.87 1.31
CA VAL A 127 -23.68 3.66 1.66
C VAL A 127 -23.49 2.27 2.29
N HIS A 128 -24.36 1.89 3.25
CA HIS A 128 -24.34 0.59 3.92
C HIS A 128 -24.36 -0.61 2.95
N ARG A 129 -25.15 -0.52 1.87
CA ARG A 129 -25.36 -1.65 0.93
C ARG A 129 -24.24 -1.84 -0.10
N LYS A 130 -23.39 -0.81 -0.33
CA LYS A 130 -22.30 -0.85 -1.33
C LYS A 130 -20.92 -1.14 -0.73
N VAL A 131 -20.72 -0.88 0.57
CA VAL A 131 -19.46 -1.13 1.28
C VAL A 131 -19.34 -2.59 1.76
N GLU A 132 -20.46 -3.29 1.97
CA GLU A 132 -20.54 -4.65 2.55
C GLU A 132 -19.85 -5.80 1.77
N ASP A 133 -19.16 -5.54 0.65
CA ASP A 133 -18.48 -6.62 -0.10
C ASP A 133 -17.09 -6.25 -0.66
N GLY A 134 -17.04 -5.72 -1.89
CA GLY A 134 -15.88 -5.88 -2.75
C GLY A 134 -14.59 -5.20 -2.30
N MET A 135 -14.62 -4.14 -1.46
CA MET A 135 -13.46 -3.24 -1.35
C MET A 135 -12.15 -3.91 -0.90
N LEU A 136 -12.27 -4.94 -0.05
CA LEU A 136 -11.14 -5.78 0.38
C LEU A 136 -11.25 -7.22 -0.14
N LYS A 137 -12.46 -7.71 -0.47
CA LYS A 137 -12.65 -9.02 -1.13
C LYS A 137 -12.06 -9.07 -2.54
N GLU A 138 -11.99 -7.94 -3.25
CA GLU A 138 -11.34 -7.84 -4.57
C GLU A 138 -9.79 -7.92 -4.48
N LEU A 139 -9.20 -7.66 -3.31
CA LEU A 139 -7.74 -7.73 -3.10
C LEU A 139 -7.28 -9.10 -2.64
N SER A 140 -7.99 -9.66 -1.66
CA SER A 140 -7.66 -10.94 -1.05
C SER A 140 -8.83 -11.42 -0.18
N TYR A 141 -8.80 -12.69 0.25
CA TYR A 141 -9.75 -13.20 1.23
C TYR A 141 -9.26 -12.86 2.65
N SER A 142 -10.19 -12.56 3.56
CA SER A 142 -9.83 -12.48 4.98
C SER A 142 -9.46 -13.88 5.47
N SER A 143 -8.32 -14.02 6.14
CA SER A 143 -7.85 -15.31 6.64
C SER A 143 -7.49 -15.26 8.13
N SER A 144 -7.77 -16.35 8.85
CA SER A 144 -7.36 -16.49 10.26
C SER A 144 -5.84 -16.44 10.42
N SER A 145 -5.10 -16.88 9.41
CA SER A 145 -3.63 -16.77 9.34
C SER A 145 -3.17 -15.32 9.29
N ALA A 146 -3.77 -14.52 8.40
CA ALA A 146 -3.49 -13.09 8.30
C ALA A 146 -3.84 -12.34 9.58
N ILE A 147 -4.95 -12.69 10.24
CA ILE A 147 -5.33 -12.10 11.54
C ILE A 147 -4.28 -12.45 12.59
N HIS A 148 -3.90 -13.73 12.71
CA HIS A 148 -2.90 -14.18 13.68
C HIS A 148 -1.54 -13.53 13.48
N ARG A 149 -1.09 -13.40 12.22
CA ARG A 149 0.17 -12.72 11.89
C ARG A 149 0.08 -11.23 12.18
N ALA A 150 -1.00 -10.58 11.80
CA ALA A 150 -1.23 -9.17 12.10
C ALA A 150 -1.18 -8.87 13.61
N MET A 151 -1.71 -9.75 14.47
CA MET A 151 -1.62 -9.60 15.94
C MET A 151 -0.18 -9.47 16.45
N GLY A 152 0.78 -10.09 15.75
CA GLY A 152 2.21 -9.97 16.09
C GLY A 152 2.86 -8.65 15.68
N TYR A 153 2.25 -7.89 14.76
CA TYR A 153 2.83 -6.67 14.19
C TYR A 153 2.07 -5.39 14.54
N ILE A 154 0.80 -5.52 14.88
CA ILE A 154 -0.10 -4.40 15.16
C ILE A 154 -0.50 -4.48 16.64
N PRO A 155 -0.01 -3.53 17.48
CA PRO A 155 -0.33 -3.54 18.90
C PRO A 155 -1.82 -3.25 19.15
N ASN A 156 -2.35 -3.82 20.23
CA ASN A 156 -3.74 -3.65 20.71
C ASN A 156 -4.81 -4.13 19.71
N LEU A 157 -4.57 -5.32 19.14
CA LEU A 157 -5.44 -5.94 18.13
C LEU A 157 -6.66 -6.65 18.75
N LEU A 158 -7.39 -5.95 19.63
CA LEU A 158 -8.50 -6.48 20.43
C LEU A 158 -9.69 -5.50 20.44
N GLY A 159 -10.86 -5.92 19.95
CA GLY A 159 -12.10 -5.14 20.02
C GLY A 159 -13.09 -5.49 18.89
N THR A 160 -14.09 -6.32 19.23
CA THR A 160 -15.12 -6.88 18.32
C THR A 160 -14.59 -7.34 16.95
N GLU A 161 -14.87 -6.62 15.86
CA GLU A 161 -14.47 -7.02 14.51
C GLU A 161 -12.96 -6.88 14.26
N VAL A 162 -12.34 -7.93 13.72
CA VAL A 162 -11.03 -7.85 13.05
C VAL A 162 -11.09 -8.65 11.75
N THR A 163 -10.84 -7.97 10.64
CA THR A 163 -10.60 -8.60 9.34
C THR A 163 -9.19 -8.28 8.88
N ALA A 164 -8.49 -9.25 8.31
CA ALA A 164 -7.12 -9.07 7.85
C ALA A 164 -6.94 -9.69 6.46
N TYR A 165 -6.35 -8.89 5.56
CA TYR A 165 -6.20 -9.20 4.14
C TYR A 165 -4.70 -9.27 3.83
N PRO A 166 -4.18 -10.45 3.50
CA PRO A 166 -2.78 -10.61 3.11
C PRO A 166 -2.58 -10.10 1.68
N LEU A 167 -1.46 -9.41 1.47
CA LEU A 167 -0.95 -8.99 0.17
C LEU A 167 0.43 -9.60 -0.03
N ALA A 168 0.77 -9.86 -1.29
CA ALA A 168 2.12 -10.27 -1.66
C ALA A 168 3.15 -9.22 -1.20
N GLY A 169 4.36 -9.67 -0.88
CA GLY A 169 5.33 -8.86 -0.15
C GLY A 169 5.20 -8.96 1.37
N ASN A 170 4.42 -9.93 1.84
CA ASN A 170 4.13 -10.20 3.24
C ASN A 170 3.59 -8.98 3.99
N VAL A 171 2.66 -8.28 3.35
CA VAL A 171 1.97 -7.12 3.91
C VAL A 171 0.57 -7.55 4.33
N TYR A 172 0.16 -7.18 5.54
CA TYR A 172 -1.13 -7.54 6.08
C TYR A 172 -1.93 -6.26 6.35
N VAL A 173 -3.01 -6.05 5.60
CA VAL A 173 -3.95 -4.97 5.83
C VAL A 173 -4.96 -5.44 6.86
N VAL A 174 -5.23 -4.65 7.88
CA VAL A 174 -6.16 -4.99 8.95
C VAL A 174 -7.19 -3.90 9.09
N THR A 175 -8.46 -4.30 9.17
CA THR A 175 -9.57 -3.43 9.51
C THR A 175 -10.15 -3.89 10.85
N GLN A 176 -10.29 -2.96 11.78
CA GLN A 176 -10.80 -3.20 13.13
C GLN A 176 -12.07 -2.40 13.39
N GLY A 177 -13.04 -3.01 14.07
CA GLY A 177 -14.30 -2.38 14.48
C GLY A 177 -15.37 -2.34 13.39
N GLU A 178 -16.59 -2.02 13.82
CA GLU A 178 -17.81 -2.06 12.98
C GLU A 178 -17.81 -1.01 11.85
N LEU A 179 -18.59 -1.30 10.80
CA LEU A 179 -18.78 -0.42 9.64
C LEU A 179 -19.10 1.04 10.07
N GLY A 180 -18.39 2.02 9.51
CA GLY A 180 -18.50 3.45 9.89
C GLY A 180 -17.60 3.88 11.05
N LYS A 181 -17.27 2.97 11.97
CA LYS A 181 -16.27 3.17 13.04
C LYS A 181 -14.95 2.45 12.79
N SER A 182 -14.85 1.75 11.66
CA SER A 182 -13.73 0.90 11.34
C SER A 182 -12.43 1.69 11.16
N LYS A 183 -11.33 1.10 11.60
CA LYS A 183 -9.98 1.66 11.48
C LYS A 183 -9.11 0.70 10.69
N THR A 184 -8.54 1.20 9.59
CA THR A 184 -7.60 0.44 8.76
C THR A 184 -6.16 0.76 9.16
N THR A 185 -5.35 -0.28 9.30
CA THR A 185 -3.90 -0.21 9.49
C THR A 185 -3.24 -1.33 8.69
N PHE A 186 -1.91 -1.35 8.63
CA PHE A 186 -1.21 -2.47 8.02
C PHE A 186 0.07 -2.80 8.78
N GLY A 187 0.51 -4.06 8.65
CA GLY A 187 1.76 -4.57 9.19
C GLY A 187 2.59 -5.24 8.10
N ILE A 188 3.89 -5.40 8.37
CA ILE A 188 4.84 -6.04 7.45
C ILE A 188 5.48 -7.22 8.17
N GLY A 189 5.35 -8.41 7.61
CA GLY A 189 6.09 -9.58 8.05
C GLY A 189 7.50 -9.58 7.45
N ASN A 190 8.53 -9.40 8.29
CA ASN A 190 9.93 -9.42 7.85
C ASN A 190 10.56 -10.83 7.84
N GLY A 191 9.80 -11.87 8.19
CA GLY A 191 10.20 -13.27 8.08
C GLY A 191 9.06 -14.09 7.49
N GLY A 192 9.29 -15.36 7.22
CA GLY A 192 8.27 -16.25 6.71
C GLY A 192 8.56 -17.73 6.98
N MET A 193 7.69 -18.59 6.49
CA MET A 193 7.76 -20.05 6.57
C MET A 193 8.53 -20.60 5.37
N TYR A 194 9.79 -20.20 5.24
CA TYR A 194 10.72 -20.73 4.24
C TYR A 194 11.96 -21.31 4.93
N LYS A 195 12.49 -22.40 4.36
CA LYS A 195 13.73 -23.05 4.84
C LYS A 195 14.95 -22.26 4.37
N ASP A 196 16.14 -22.80 4.59
CA ASP A 196 17.42 -22.22 4.12
C ASP A 196 17.51 -22.08 2.59
N THR A 197 16.60 -22.74 1.86
CA THR A 197 16.48 -22.64 0.40
C THR A 197 15.03 -22.54 -0.03
N ILE A 198 14.77 -21.86 -1.14
CA ILE A 198 13.48 -21.80 -1.81
C ILE A 198 13.61 -22.26 -3.27
N ALA A 199 12.50 -22.51 -3.96
CA ALA A 199 12.52 -22.92 -5.36
C ALA A 199 13.25 -21.87 -6.24
N ALA A 200 14.12 -22.35 -7.12
CA ALA A 200 14.68 -21.50 -8.18
C ALA A 200 13.60 -21.22 -9.22
N LEU A 201 13.66 -20.05 -9.86
CA LEU A 201 12.75 -19.72 -10.94
C LEU A 201 13.17 -20.44 -12.23
N THR A 202 12.18 -20.81 -13.04
CA THR A 202 12.42 -21.16 -14.44
C THR A 202 12.78 -19.93 -15.26
N GLU A 203 13.39 -20.11 -16.44
CA GLU A 203 13.67 -19.02 -17.38
C GLU A 203 12.43 -18.16 -17.67
N ARG A 204 11.30 -18.83 -17.94
CA ARG A 204 10.01 -18.16 -18.18
C ARG A 204 9.58 -17.33 -16.97
N GLU A 205 9.69 -17.87 -15.77
CA GLU A 205 9.34 -17.17 -14.53
C GLU A 205 10.26 -15.97 -14.27
N CYS A 206 11.55 -16.08 -14.61
CA CYS A 206 12.48 -14.95 -14.56
C CYS A 206 12.01 -13.80 -15.47
N HIS A 207 11.67 -14.07 -16.73
CA HIS A 207 11.13 -13.04 -17.63
C HIS A 207 9.81 -12.44 -17.13
N GLN A 208 8.92 -13.27 -16.58
CA GLN A 208 7.66 -12.79 -15.99
C GLN A 208 7.91 -11.88 -14.78
N ALA A 209 8.85 -12.24 -13.91
CA ALA A 209 9.24 -11.45 -12.75
C ALA A 209 9.86 -10.11 -13.16
N LEU A 210 10.79 -10.10 -14.12
CA LEU A 210 11.42 -8.86 -14.62
C LEU A 210 10.40 -7.94 -15.31
N LYS A 211 9.48 -8.49 -16.10
CA LYS A 211 8.37 -7.74 -16.68
C LYS A 211 7.47 -7.13 -15.61
N ALA A 212 7.17 -7.89 -14.55
CA ALA A 212 6.39 -7.40 -13.42
C ALA A 212 7.10 -6.26 -12.68
N VAL A 213 8.42 -6.34 -12.47
CA VAL A 213 9.22 -5.25 -11.87
C VAL A 213 9.11 -3.97 -12.70
N ARG A 214 9.28 -4.04 -14.02
CA ARG A 214 9.13 -2.86 -14.89
C ARG A 214 7.73 -2.27 -14.80
N LYS A 215 6.69 -3.11 -14.80
CA LYS A 215 5.30 -2.69 -14.64
C LYS A 215 5.06 -2.05 -13.27
N ILE A 216 5.64 -2.57 -12.18
CA ILE A 216 5.59 -1.93 -10.85
C ILE A 216 6.25 -0.56 -10.91
N ALA A 217 7.44 -0.45 -11.51
CA ALA A 217 8.14 0.83 -11.63
C ALA A 217 7.31 1.85 -12.42
N ASP A 218 6.67 1.45 -13.53
CA ASP A 218 5.75 2.30 -14.30
C ASP A 218 4.53 2.71 -13.47
N ILE A 219 3.92 1.78 -12.73
CA ILE A 219 2.79 2.06 -11.84
C ILE A 219 3.20 3.09 -10.79
N MET A 220 4.32 2.89 -10.10
CA MET A 220 4.83 3.76 -9.05
C MET A 220 5.27 5.13 -9.60
N GLU A 221 5.91 5.19 -10.78
CA GLU A 221 6.19 6.45 -11.48
C GLU A 221 4.90 7.18 -11.86
N SER A 222 3.92 6.45 -12.38
CA SER A 222 2.64 7.04 -12.77
C SER A 222 1.86 7.60 -11.58
N ARG A 223 1.93 6.92 -10.42
CA ARG A 223 1.41 7.40 -9.14
C ARG A 223 2.14 8.65 -8.63
N ASN A 224 3.40 8.83 -9.02
CA ASN A 224 4.25 9.96 -8.62
C ASN A 224 4.14 11.18 -9.56
N ALA A 225 4.03 10.95 -10.87
CA ALA A 225 4.14 12.00 -11.89
C ALA A 225 2.79 12.56 -12.38
N LYS A 226 1.67 11.83 -12.21
CA LYS A 226 0.38 12.25 -12.76
C LYS A 226 -0.27 13.38 -11.93
N ASN A 227 -0.20 14.59 -12.49
CA ASN A 227 -1.22 15.65 -12.37
C ASN A 227 -2.65 15.05 -12.52
N GLY A 228 -3.21 14.52 -11.44
CA GLY A 228 -4.63 14.18 -11.37
C GLY A 228 -5.07 12.73 -11.66
N LEU A 229 -4.21 11.71 -11.62
CA LEU A 229 -4.70 10.32 -11.58
C LEU A 229 -4.11 9.49 -10.44
N PHE A 230 -4.83 9.57 -9.32
CA PHE A 230 -5.01 8.62 -8.22
C PHE A 230 -3.82 7.82 -7.68
N GLY A 231 -3.22 8.39 -6.64
CA GLY A 231 -2.95 7.70 -5.37
C GLY A 231 -3.27 8.67 -4.24
N TYR A 232 -2.44 9.70 -4.10
CA TYR A 232 -2.66 10.80 -3.15
C TYR A 232 -3.35 12.03 -3.78
N SER A 233 -3.14 12.29 -5.07
CA SER A 233 -3.74 13.43 -5.78
C SER A 233 -5.25 13.28 -6.03
N GLY A 234 -5.74 12.05 -6.26
CA GLY A 234 -7.17 11.78 -6.35
C GLY A 234 -7.88 11.92 -5.00
N ILE A 235 -7.23 11.45 -3.91
CA ILE A 235 -7.69 11.70 -2.53
C ILE A 235 -7.71 13.21 -2.26
N TYR A 236 -6.67 13.95 -2.68
CA TYR A 236 -6.58 15.39 -2.55
C TYR A 236 -7.68 16.14 -3.30
N GLN A 237 -7.91 15.81 -4.58
CA GLN A 237 -8.97 16.42 -5.40
C GLN A 237 -10.36 16.13 -4.83
N GLU A 238 -10.61 14.91 -4.36
CA GLU A 238 -11.86 14.60 -3.67
C GLU A 238 -11.96 15.36 -2.34
N ALA A 239 -10.87 15.50 -1.57
CA ALA A 239 -10.86 16.30 -0.34
C ALA A 239 -11.16 17.79 -0.63
N GLU A 240 -10.59 18.36 -1.70
CA GLU A 240 -10.88 19.73 -2.16
C GLU A 240 -12.34 19.90 -2.57
N LYS A 241 -12.94 18.93 -3.26
CA LYS A 241 -14.36 18.97 -3.65
C LYS A 241 -15.33 18.93 -2.45
N ILE A 242 -14.90 18.37 -1.32
CA ILE A 242 -15.71 18.29 -0.10
C ILE A 242 -15.47 19.51 0.80
N LYS A 243 -14.41 20.31 0.58
CA LYS A 243 -14.06 21.51 1.37
C LYS A 243 -15.28 22.42 1.65
N ASP A 244 -15.96 22.87 0.61
CA ASP A 244 -17.10 23.79 0.72
C ASP A 244 -18.35 23.13 1.32
N LYS A 245 -18.36 21.79 1.32
CA LYS A 245 -19.44 20.95 1.86
C LYS A 245 -19.24 20.62 3.34
N MET A 246 -18.00 20.49 3.81
CA MET A 246 -17.69 20.25 5.25
C MET A 246 -18.17 21.38 6.17
N TYR A 247 -18.49 22.56 5.62
CA TYR A 247 -19.07 23.67 6.39
C TYR A 247 -20.55 23.47 6.75
N LYS A 248 -21.26 22.54 6.11
CA LYS A 248 -22.72 22.36 6.22
C LYS A 248 -23.14 21.02 6.83
N VAL A 249 -22.18 20.24 7.31
CA VAL A 249 -22.33 18.84 7.71
C VAL A 249 -22.17 18.72 9.24
N ASP A 250 -22.89 17.81 9.86
CA ASP A 250 -22.85 17.60 11.32
C ASP A 250 -21.49 17.08 11.80
N ARG A 251 -21.14 17.33 13.07
CA ARG A 251 -19.83 16.93 13.65
C ARG A 251 -19.56 15.43 13.57
N ASP A 252 -20.58 14.61 13.75
CA ASP A 252 -20.46 13.15 13.71
C ASP A 252 -20.17 12.67 12.28
N GLU A 253 -20.88 13.22 11.28
CA GLU A 253 -20.64 12.94 9.86
C GLU A 253 -19.26 13.41 9.40
N ILE A 254 -18.80 14.59 9.85
CA ILE A 254 -17.43 15.07 9.60
C ILE A 254 -16.38 14.10 10.17
N SER A 255 -16.65 13.51 11.34
CA SER A 255 -15.75 12.55 11.99
C SER A 255 -15.68 11.22 11.23
N GLU A 256 -16.78 10.76 10.64
CA GLU A 256 -16.81 9.58 9.77
C GLU A 256 -16.05 9.81 8.47
N VAL A 257 -16.24 10.96 7.82
CA VAL A 257 -15.48 11.34 6.61
C VAL A 257 -13.97 11.35 6.92
N LYS A 258 -13.56 11.98 8.02
CA LYS A 258 -12.16 11.99 8.46
C LYS A 258 -11.59 10.59 8.63
N ARG A 259 -12.38 9.66 9.21
CA ARG A 259 -11.97 8.26 9.41
C ARG A 259 -11.83 7.52 8.09
N ALA A 260 -12.78 7.70 7.17
CA ALA A 260 -12.73 7.13 5.83
C ALA A 260 -11.47 7.56 5.07
N TYR A 261 -11.16 8.85 5.05
CA TYR A 261 -9.93 9.37 4.42
C TYR A 261 -8.66 8.79 5.04
N LYS A 262 -8.59 8.69 6.37
CA LYS A 262 -7.47 8.05 7.06
C LYS A 262 -7.30 6.58 6.68
N ASN A 263 -8.41 5.85 6.55
CA ASN A 263 -8.39 4.43 6.16
C ASN A 263 -7.90 4.25 4.72
N VAL A 264 -8.36 5.07 3.79
CA VAL A 264 -7.91 5.02 2.38
C VAL A 264 -6.43 5.35 2.27
N ILE A 265 -5.95 6.37 2.97
CA ILE A 265 -4.51 6.71 3.01
C ILE A 265 -3.70 5.52 3.55
N LYS A 266 -4.18 4.84 4.59
CA LYS A 266 -3.51 3.66 5.17
C LYS A 266 -3.49 2.47 4.22
N LEU A 267 -4.55 2.29 3.44
CA LEU A 267 -4.65 1.25 2.44
C LEU A 267 -3.70 1.53 1.26
N GLU A 268 -3.62 2.77 0.82
CA GLU A 268 -2.67 3.22 -0.22
C GLU A 268 -1.21 3.04 0.22
N ASP A 269 -0.89 3.39 1.48
CA ASP A 269 0.42 3.11 2.10
C ASP A 269 0.74 1.60 2.02
N ALA A 270 -0.23 0.74 2.35
CA ALA A 270 -0.04 -0.71 2.36
C ALA A 270 0.23 -1.28 0.96
N VAL A 271 -0.56 -0.87 -0.05
CA VAL A 271 -0.37 -1.32 -1.44
C VAL A 271 0.94 -0.81 -2.02
N THR A 272 1.28 0.46 -1.78
CA THR A 272 2.57 1.01 -2.22
C THR A 272 3.74 0.27 -1.58
N THR A 273 3.64 -0.06 -0.29
CA THR A 273 4.64 -0.87 0.43
C THR A 273 4.74 -2.28 -0.13
N ALA A 274 3.61 -2.92 -0.44
CA ALA A 274 3.57 -4.25 -1.03
C ALA A 274 4.26 -4.28 -2.40
N LEU A 275 3.94 -3.31 -3.27
CA LEU A 275 4.55 -3.17 -4.60
C LEU A 275 6.06 -2.95 -4.52
N ASP A 276 6.51 -2.03 -3.65
CA ASP A 276 7.93 -1.74 -3.46
C ASP A 276 8.71 -2.98 -3.00
N ARG A 277 8.15 -3.72 -2.03
CA ARG A 277 8.74 -4.96 -1.53
C ARG A 277 8.77 -6.03 -2.62
N VAL A 278 7.67 -6.27 -3.31
CA VAL A 278 7.59 -7.27 -4.38
C VAL A 278 8.59 -6.96 -5.49
N ALA A 279 8.75 -5.70 -5.91
CA ALA A 279 9.74 -5.32 -6.91
C ALA A 279 11.18 -5.69 -6.48
N ASP A 280 11.59 -5.24 -5.29
CA ASP A 280 12.92 -5.56 -4.74
C ASP A 280 13.11 -7.08 -4.55
N GLY A 281 12.07 -7.78 -4.12
CA GLY A 281 12.06 -9.22 -3.89
C GLY A 281 12.19 -10.03 -5.18
N LEU A 282 11.47 -9.66 -6.22
CA LEU A 282 11.52 -10.31 -7.53
C LEU A 282 12.89 -10.13 -8.19
N LEU A 283 13.46 -8.92 -8.14
CA LEU A 283 14.83 -8.68 -8.61
C LEU A 283 15.85 -9.57 -7.89
N ALA A 284 15.73 -9.71 -6.56
CA ALA A 284 16.60 -10.57 -5.77
C ALA A 284 16.42 -12.06 -6.11
N TRP A 285 15.18 -12.51 -6.34
CA TRP A 285 14.88 -13.91 -6.71
C TRP A 285 15.46 -14.27 -8.08
N VAL A 286 15.28 -13.39 -9.07
CA VAL A 286 15.86 -13.56 -10.41
C VAL A 286 17.38 -13.57 -10.32
N LYS A 287 17.98 -12.62 -9.60
CA LYS A 287 19.43 -12.56 -9.40
C LYS A 287 19.99 -13.82 -8.74
N ALA A 288 19.30 -14.34 -7.71
CA ALA A 288 19.68 -15.57 -7.02
C ALA A 288 19.56 -16.79 -7.95
N THR A 289 18.51 -16.83 -8.78
CA THR A 289 18.29 -17.88 -9.77
C THR A 289 19.38 -17.87 -10.84
N ILE A 290 19.69 -16.72 -11.43
CA ILE A 290 20.79 -16.59 -12.40
C ILE A 290 22.09 -17.09 -11.78
N LYS A 291 22.44 -16.60 -10.58
CA LYS A 291 23.68 -17.00 -9.89
C LYS A 291 23.76 -18.51 -9.60
N ALA A 292 22.64 -19.17 -9.36
CA ALA A 292 22.61 -20.61 -9.13
C ALA A 292 22.76 -21.45 -10.42
N ASN A 293 22.57 -20.82 -11.59
CA ASN A 293 22.69 -21.45 -12.91
C ASN A 293 23.93 -20.99 -13.70
N GLU A 294 24.70 -20.04 -13.16
CA GLU A 294 26.06 -19.68 -13.59
C GLU A 294 27.07 -20.73 -13.10
#